data_AF-A0A415HZA5-F1
#
_entry.id   AF-A0A415HZA5-F1
#
_cell.length_a   1.000
_cell.length_b   1.000
_cell.length_c   1.000
_cell.angle_alpha   90.00
_cell.angle_beta   90.00
_cell.angle_gamma   90.00
#
_symmetry.space_group_name_H-M   'P 1'
#
loop_
_entity.id
_entity.type
_entity.pdbx_description
1 polymer ?
#
loop_
_entity_poly.entity_id
_entity_poly.type
_entity_poly.pdbx_seq_one_letter_code
_entity_poly.pdbx_strand_id
1 'polypeptide(L)'
;TDTDDGKLEKEVVRRVYEEAGVPTEDLPYGVVKEWRDGFYIALNYTSDIQEIAIPDEAEILIGSARLEPAGVVVWKEKTNK
;
A
#
# COMPACT_ATOMS: atom_id res chain seq x y z
N THR A 1 -18.08 -11.19 20.07
CA THR A 1 -17.40 -12.22 19.30
C THR A 1 -16.12 -11.60 18.82
N ASP A 2 -15.01 -12.07 19.37
CA ASP A 2 -13.68 -11.76 18.88
C ASP A 2 -13.57 -12.31 17.46
N THR A 3 -13.02 -11.55 16.52
CA THR A 3 -12.87 -12.01 15.15
C THR A 3 -11.46 -12.54 14.96
N ASP A 4 -11.29 -13.86 14.98
CA ASP A 4 -10.01 -14.54 14.66
C ASP A 4 -9.45 -14.14 13.28
N ASP A 5 -10.26 -13.49 12.42
CA ASP A 5 -9.91 -13.00 11.09
C ASP A 5 -9.59 -11.48 11.02
N GLY A 6 -9.58 -10.77 12.16
CA GLY A 6 -9.14 -9.38 12.26
C GLY A 6 -10.07 -8.33 11.64
N LYS A 7 -11.29 -8.72 11.24
CA LYS A 7 -12.21 -7.81 10.54
C LYS A 7 -12.66 -6.65 11.42
N LEU A 8 -13.03 -6.90 12.67
CA LEU A 8 -13.51 -5.84 13.57
C LEU A 8 -12.41 -4.81 13.81
N GLU A 9 -11.18 -5.25 14.03
CA GLU A 9 -10.00 -4.41 14.23
C GLU A 9 -9.77 -3.52 13.00
N LYS A 10 -9.84 -4.09 11.79
CA LYS A 10 -9.73 -3.34 10.54
C LYS A 10 -10.82 -2.27 10.43
N GLU A 11 -12.08 -2.61 10.71
CA GLU A 11 -13.20 -1.66 10.67
C GLU A 11 -13.02 -0.52 11.69
N VAL A 12 -12.61 -0.85 12.92
CA VAL A 12 -12.38 0.13 13.98
C VAL A 12 -11.26 1.09 13.60
N VAL A 13 -10.13 0.57 13.09
CA VAL A 13 -9.02 1.41 12.63
C VAL A 13 -9.47 2.30 11.49
N ARG A 14 -10.17 1.77 10.47
CA ARG A 14 -10.65 2.56 9.33
C ARG A 14 -11.51 3.72 9.80
N ARG A 15 -12.46 3.46 10.70
CA ARG A 15 -13.35 4.49 11.25
C ARG A 15 -12.58 5.63 11.94
N VAL A 16 -11.52 5.32 12.69
CA VAL A 16 -10.68 6.34 13.34
C VAL A 16 -10.00 7.25 12.32
N TYR A 17 -9.48 6.70 11.23
CA TYR A 17 -8.87 7.49 10.16
C TYR A 17 -9.90 8.32 9.39
N GLU A 18 -11.09 7.76 9.12
CA GLU A 18 -12.21 8.47 8.48
C GLU A 18 -12.69 9.66 9.33
N GLU A 19 -12.87 9.47 10.64
CA GLU A 19 -13.25 10.54 11.58
C GLU A 19 -12.18 11.64 11.67
N ALA A 20 -10.90 11.31 11.42
CA ALA A 20 -9.80 12.26 11.34
C ALA A 20 -9.66 12.94 9.96
N GLY A 21 -10.45 12.54 8.95
CA GLY A 21 -10.35 13.04 7.58
C GLY A 21 -9.07 12.60 6.86
N VAL A 22 -8.43 11.52 7.31
CA VAL A 22 -7.19 11.00 6.72
C VAL A 22 -7.53 9.86 5.77
N PRO A 23 -7.12 9.92 4.48
CA PRO A 23 -7.41 8.87 3.52
C PRO A 23 -6.68 7.58 3.87
N THR A 24 -7.33 6.45 3.61
CA THR A 24 -6.76 5.11 3.76
C THR A 24 -6.84 4.36 2.44
N GLU A 25 -6.02 3.32 2.30
CA GLU A 25 -6.01 2.43 1.14
C GLU A 25 -6.26 1.00 1.62
N ASP A 26 -7.08 0.25 0.87
CA ASP A 26 -7.29 -1.17 1.12
C ASP A 26 -6.32 -2.00 0.28
N LEU A 27 -5.11 -2.21 0.80
CA LEU A 27 -4.07 -2.98 0.13
C LEU A 27 -4.42 -4.48 0.07
N PRO A 28 -3.98 -5.20 -0.98
CA PRO A 28 -4.12 -6.65 -1.03
C PRO A 28 -3.45 -7.33 0.17
N TYR A 29 -3.98 -8.48 0.57
CA TYR A 29 -3.39 -9.27 1.65
C TYR A 29 -1.92 -9.59 1.37
N GLY A 30 -1.05 -9.41 2.36
CA GLY A 30 0.39 -9.65 2.24
C GLY A 30 1.16 -8.58 1.44
N VAL A 31 0.50 -7.52 0.97
CA VAL A 31 1.17 -6.33 0.44
C VAL A 31 1.35 -5.30 1.55
N VAL A 32 2.56 -4.74 1.65
CA VAL A 32 2.86 -3.64 2.57
C VAL A 32 3.34 -2.45 1.75
N LYS A 33 2.82 -1.26 2.05
CA LYS A 33 3.27 0.01 1.49
C LYS A 33 3.81 0.91 2.60
N GLU A 34 5.04 1.38 2.45
CA GLU A 34 5.70 2.33 3.35
C GLU A 34 6.07 3.59 2.60
N TRP A 35 6.06 4.73 3.29
CA TRP A 35 6.69 5.96 2.82
C TRP A 35 7.88 6.28 3.72
N ARG A 36 9.04 6.54 3.12
CA ARG A 36 10.26 6.91 3.84
C ARG A 36 11.15 7.79 2.98
N ASP A 37 11.62 8.89 3.56
CA ASP A 37 12.64 9.78 2.98
C ASP A 37 12.31 10.28 1.55
N GLY A 38 11.02 10.48 1.24
CA GLY A 38 10.54 10.95 -0.07
C GLY A 38 10.24 9.85 -1.09
N PHE A 39 10.30 8.58 -0.67
CA PHE A 39 10.03 7.42 -1.51
C PHE A 39 8.90 6.58 -0.92
N TYR A 40 8.03 6.10 -1.79
CA TYR A 40 7.10 5.03 -1.50
C TYR A 40 7.74 3.69 -1.87
N ILE A 41 7.58 2.70 -1.01
CA ILE A 41 8.08 1.34 -1.17
C ILE A 41 6.90 0.40 -0.97
N ALA A 42 6.59 -0.44 -1.96
CA ALA A 42 5.60 -1.50 -1.79
C ALA A 42 6.22 -2.87 -2.03
N LEU A 43 5.89 -3.81 -1.14
CA LEU A 43 6.48 -5.15 -1.04
C LEU A 43 5.36 -6.18 -1.10
N ASN A 44 5.56 -7.26 -1.87
CA ASN A 44 4.64 -8.39 -1.91
C ASN A 44 5.24 -9.58 -1.14
N TYR A 45 4.69 -9.89 0.03
CA TYR A 45 5.07 -11.05 0.85
C TYR A 45 4.31 -12.33 0.51
N THR A 46 3.43 -12.30 -0.50
CA THR A 46 2.68 -13.49 -0.92
C THR A 46 3.45 -14.31 -1.96
N SER A 47 2.95 -15.51 -2.24
CA SER A 47 3.45 -16.36 -3.34
C SER A 47 2.71 -16.13 -4.66
N ASP A 48 1.77 -15.17 -4.69
CA ASP A 48 0.97 -14.82 -5.86
C ASP A 48 1.38 -13.44 -6.38
N ILE A 49 1.02 -13.15 -7.64
CA ILE A 49 1.19 -11.81 -8.20
C ILE A 49 0.16 -10.88 -7.57
N GLN A 50 0.60 -9.69 -7.15
CA GLN A 50 -0.26 -8.62 -6.64
C GLN A 50 -0.17 -7.40 -7.54
N GLU A 51 -1.26 -6.65 -7.61
CA GLU A 51 -1.29 -5.35 -8.29
C GLU A 51 -1.55 -4.25 -7.27
N ILE A 52 -0.86 -3.12 -7.43
CA ILE A 52 -1.08 -1.93 -6.60
C ILE A 52 -1.37 -0.72 -7.47
N ALA A 53 -2.16 0.21 -6.94
CA ALA A 53 -2.35 1.51 -7.57
C ALA A 53 -1.13 2.40 -7.30
N ILE A 54 -0.49 2.87 -8.36
CA ILE A 54 0.53 3.91 -8.30
C ILE A 54 -0.02 5.10 -9.10
N PRO A 55 0.03 6.34 -8.57
CA PRO A 55 -0.40 7.52 -9.33
C PRO A 55 0.30 7.61 -10.68
N ASP A 56 -0.44 7.93 -11.74
CA ASP A 56 0.10 8.01 -13.11
C ASP A 56 1.23 9.03 -13.25
N GLU A 57 1.19 10.08 -12.43
CA GLU A 57 2.22 11.10 -12.36
C GLU A 57 3.47 10.67 -11.59
N ALA A 58 3.46 9.56 -10.86
CA ALA A 58 4.61 9.11 -10.09
C ALA A 58 5.78 8.69 -10.99
N GLU A 59 7.00 8.85 -10.47
CA GLU A 59 8.20 8.33 -11.11
C GLU A 59 8.58 7.00 -10.44
N ILE A 60 8.37 5.89 -11.16
CA ILE A 60 8.83 4.56 -10.73
C ILE A 60 10.35 4.49 -10.92
N LEU A 61 11.05 4.13 -9.85
CA LEU A 61 12.51 4.03 -9.81
C LEU A 61 12.99 2.57 -9.89
N ILE A 62 12.23 1.66 -9.28
CA ILE A 62 12.53 0.22 -9.23
C ILE A 62 11.22 -0.54 -9.40
N GLY A 63 11.22 -1.61 -10.21
CA GLY A 63 10.09 -2.53 -10.33
C GLY A 63 8.93 -1.99 -11.15
N SER A 64 7.72 -2.47 -10.84
CA SER A 64 6.47 -2.10 -11.51
C SER A 64 5.27 -2.29 -10.57
N ALA A 65 4.13 -1.68 -10.90
CA ALA A 65 2.87 -1.83 -10.16
C ALA A 65 2.37 -3.29 -10.08
N ARG A 66 2.74 -4.14 -11.06
CA ARG A 66 2.56 -5.59 -10.99
C ARG A 66 3.71 -6.21 -10.21
N LEU A 67 3.45 -6.56 -8.96
CA LEU A 67 4.40 -7.17 -8.02
C LEU A 67 4.39 -8.69 -8.15
N GLU A 68 5.51 -9.25 -8.64
CA GLU A 68 5.77 -10.69 -8.55
C GLU A 68 5.86 -11.15 -7.07
N PRO A 69 5.80 -12.46 -6.80
CA PRO A 69 6.10 -13.01 -5.47
C PRO A 69 7.47 -12.52 -4.97
N ALA A 70 7.53 -12.06 -3.71
CA ALA A 70 8.70 -11.40 -3.13
C ALA A 70 9.20 -10.16 -3.90
N GLY A 71 8.35 -9.59 -4.77
CA GLY A 71 8.62 -8.40 -5.57
C GLY A 71 8.56 -7.11 -4.77
N VAL A 72 9.25 -6.08 -5.28
CA VAL A 72 9.26 -4.72 -4.74
C VAL A 72 9.08 -3.71 -5.85
N VAL A 73 8.35 -2.63 -5.56
CA VAL A 73 8.31 -1.42 -6.38
C VAL A 73 8.62 -0.21 -5.51
N VAL A 74 9.45 0.69 -6.05
CA VAL A 74 9.83 1.93 -5.38
C VAL A 74 9.52 3.09 -6.33
N TRP A 75 8.82 4.10 -5.82
CA TRP A 75 8.50 5.29 -6.59
C TRP A 75 8.57 6.54 -5.72
N LYS A 76 8.60 7.70 -6.35
CA LYS A 76 8.43 9.00 -5.70
C LYS A 76 7.35 9.78 -6.42
N GLU A 77 6.72 10.72 -5.73
CA GLU A 77 5.83 11.68 -6.36
C GLU A 77 6.63 12.54 -7.35
N LYS A 78 6.01 12.93 -8.47
CA LYS A 78 6.61 13.94 -9.32
C LYS A 78 6.66 15.26 -8.57
N THR A 79 7.86 15.80 -8.39
CA THR A 79 8.01 17.20 -8.02
C THR A 79 7.60 18.02 -9.23
N ASN A 80 6.46 18.71 -9.17
CA ASN A 80 6.16 19.75 -10.14
C ASN A 80 7.27 20.80 -10.05
N LYS A 81 8.07 20.91 -11.10
CA LYS A 81 9.00 22.02 -11.31
C LYS A 81 8.26 23.18 -11.97
#